data_AF-A0A940B4U0-F1
#
_entry.id   AF-A0A940B4U0-F1
#
_cell.length_a   1.000
_cell.length_b   1.000
_cell.length_c   1.000
_cell.angle_alpha   90.00
_cell.angle_beta   90.00
_cell.angle_gamma   90.00
#
_symmetry.space_group_name_H-M   'P 1'
#
loop_
_entity.id
_entity.type
_entity.pdbx_description
1 polymer ?
#
loop_
_entity_poly.entity_id
_entity_poly.type
_entity_poly.pdbx_seq_one_letter_code
_entity_poly.pdbx_strand_id
1 'polypeptide(L)'
;MARKFLSWAILAICEAAMIAAFVIYRGEMETSVMVMDILICSIILGLFFIDIVRPWSDEHTAKIGSMGVRWTLTIVYAVLALGAMVLMRNKEFSLQIIIQGVLVAVLLLGLVAALRTKEQIVKVHEDEQQKVGNRDSVKQAWSMLLEKMEMQSDFPPELKERTVSLVEDMRYLSPTNGAEAMETDRMLIECAEEMSRMLGDYRLNAESAGQLMSKSERLLQRRRTQFSK
;
A
#
# COMPACT_ATOMS: atom_id res chain seq x y z
N MET A 1 -7.64 23.61 13.03
CA MET A 1 -6.76 24.23 14.06
C MET A 1 -7.18 23.83 15.48
N ALA A 2 -8.46 24.00 15.86
CA ALA A 2 -9.00 23.61 17.17
C ALA A 2 -8.74 22.13 17.56
N ARG A 3 -8.87 21.18 16.63
CA ARG A 3 -8.61 19.75 16.90
C ARG A 3 -7.16 19.47 17.31
N LYS A 4 -6.17 20.09 16.65
CA LYS A 4 -4.75 19.94 17.00
C LYS A 4 -4.44 20.55 18.36
N PHE A 5 -5.00 21.73 18.63
CA PHE A 5 -4.87 22.40 19.93
C PHE A 5 -5.46 21.53 21.07
N LEU A 6 -6.65 20.95 20.85
CA LEU A 6 -7.28 20.04 21.79
C LEU A 6 -6.41 18.79 22.05
N SER A 7 -5.82 18.18 21.02
CA SER A 7 -4.93 17.02 21.19
C SER A 7 -3.69 17.35 22.02
N TRP A 8 -3.07 18.51 21.80
CA TRP A 8 -1.94 18.96 22.62
C TRP A 8 -2.34 19.29 24.07
N ALA A 9 -3.52 19.88 24.26
CA ALA A 9 -4.04 20.14 25.61
C ALA A 9 -4.33 18.84 26.37
N ILE A 10 -4.92 17.84 25.73
CA ILE A 10 -5.15 16.53 26.33
C ILE A 10 -3.82 15.86 26.70
N LEU A 11 -2.81 15.90 25.80
CA LEU A 11 -1.48 15.36 26.10
C LEU A 11 -0.87 16.01 27.35
N ALA A 12 -0.92 17.34 27.44
CA ALA A 12 -0.39 18.08 28.58
C ALA A 12 -1.14 17.75 29.89
N ILE A 13 -2.46 17.57 29.83
CA ILE A 13 -3.27 17.16 30.99
C ILE A 13 -2.92 15.74 31.43
N CYS A 14 -2.79 14.80 30.48
CA CYS A 14 -2.40 13.42 30.77
C CYS A 14 -1.00 13.35 31.38
N GLU A 15 -0.05 14.11 30.84
CA GLU A 15 1.32 14.21 31.36
C GLU A 15 1.32 14.77 32.79
N ALA A 16 0.60 15.87 33.03
CA ALA A 16 0.50 16.47 34.36
C ALA A 16 -0.16 15.53 35.38
N ALA A 17 -1.22 14.83 34.99
CA ALA A 17 -1.89 13.84 35.83
C ALA A 17 -0.98 12.66 36.17
N MET A 18 -0.18 12.19 35.20
CA MET A 18 0.80 11.12 35.40
C MET A 18 1.90 11.54 36.37
N ILE A 19 2.51 12.72 36.17
CA ILE A 19 3.54 13.25 37.08
C ILE A 19 2.96 13.41 38.49
N ALA A 20 1.75 13.97 38.61
CA ALA A 20 1.07 14.12 39.90
C ALA A 20 0.86 12.78 40.59
N ALA A 21 0.47 11.72 39.85
CA ALA A 21 0.32 10.38 40.40
C ALA A 21 1.65 9.85 40.96
N PHE A 22 2.77 9.98 40.23
CA PHE A 22 4.08 9.55 40.73
C PHE A 22 4.53 10.33 41.96
N VAL A 23 4.24 11.63 42.03
CA VAL A 23 4.59 12.47 43.20
C VAL A 23 3.75 12.10 44.43
N ILE A 24 2.44 11.87 44.26
CA ILE A 24 1.52 11.51 45.35
C ILE A 24 1.81 10.09 45.86
N TYR A 25 2.07 9.14 44.96
CA TYR A 25 2.28 7.72 45.27
C TYR A 25 3.77 7.33 45.36
N ARG A 26 4.66 8.31 45.55
CA ARG A 26 6.12 8.15 45.58
C ARG A 26 6.60 7.07 46.54
N GLY A 27 5.94 6.91 47.70
CA GLY A 27 6.33 5.94 48.73
C GLY A 27 7.80 6.07 49.13
N GLU A 28 8.49 4.94 49.27
CA GLU A 28 9.94 4.86 49.58
C GLU A 28 10.85 4.88 48.35
N MET A 29 10.32 5.22 47.16
CA MET A 29 11.13 5.18 45.93
C MET A 29 12.21 6.26 45.93
N GLU A 30 13.42 5.86 45.54
CA GLU A 30 14.54 6.76 45.33
C GLU A 30 14.19 7.80 44.25
N THR A 31 14.62 9.04 44.45
CA THR A 31 14.32 10.16 43.52
C THR A 31 14.80 9.86 42.09
N SER A 32 15.93 9.20 41.94
CA SER A 32 16.54 8.81 40.67
C SER A 32 15.65 7.82 39.89
N VAL A 33 15.19 6.77 40.57
CA VAL A 33 14.26 5.75 40.06
C VAL A 33 12.94 6.40 39.63
N MET A 34 12.37 7.27 40.47
CA MET A 34 11.11 7.96 40.18
C MET A 34 11.20 8.85 38.93
N VAL A 35 12.28 9.64 38.80
CA VAL A 35 12.49 10.51 37.63
C VAL A 35 12.60 9.67 36.35
N MET A 36 13.29 8.54 36.42
CA MET A 36 13.41 7.66 35.25
C MET A 36 12.07 7.01 34.86
N ASP A 37 11.29 6.53 35.82
CA ASP A 37 9.97 5.95 35.56
C ASP A 37 9.02 6.97 34.92
N ILE A 38 9.06 8.23 35.40
CA ILE A 38 8.34 9.35 34.78
C ILE A 38 8.81 9.50 33.32
N LEU A 39 10.12 9.61 33.06
CA LEU A 39 10.65 9.80 31.71
C LEU A 39 10.20 8.70 30.73
N ILE A 40 10.26 7.45 31.16
CA ILE A 40 9.84 6.32 30.30
C ILE A 40 8.32 6.35 30.09
N CYS A 41 7.53 6.70 31.11
CA CYS A 41 6.08 6.85 30.95
C CYS A 41 5.72 8.02 30.02
N SER A 42 6.45 9.14 30.08
CA SER A 42 6.34 10.26 29.11
C SER A 42 6.63 9.80 27.69
N ILE A 43 7.66 8.97 27.49
CA ILE A 43 7.97 8.37 26.18
C ILE A 43 6.80 7.50 25.70
N ILE A 44 6.26 6.62 26.54
CA ILE A 44 5.12 5.76 26.20
C ILE A 44 3.90 6.62 25.82
N LEU A 45 3.57 7.63 26.63
CA LEU A 45 2.45 8.54 26.36
C LEU A 45 2.63 9.25 25.02
N GLY A 46 3.84 9.75 24.76
CA GLY A 46 4.21 10.39 23.48
C GLY A 46 4.03 9.46 22.28
N LEU A 47 4.41 8.19 22.40
CA LEU A 47 4.27 7.19 21.31
C LEU A 47 2.81 6.90 20.96
N PHE A 48 1.90 6.91 21.94
CA PHE A 48 0.47 6.77 21.70
C PHE A 48 -0.15 8.05 21.10
N PHE A 49 0.31 9.23 21.49
CA PHE A 49 -0.24 10.50 21.01
C PHE A 49 0.26 10.96 19.64
N ILE A 50 1.43 10.48 19.18
CA ILE A 50 2.01 10.93 17.91
C ILE A 50 1.08 10.68 16.71
N ASP A 51 0.28 9.60 16.71
CA ASP A 51 -0.72 9.31 15.68
C ASP A 51 -1.89 10.30 15.67
N ILE A 52 -2.25 10.82 16.85
CA ILE A 52 -3.34 11.79 17.00
C ILE A 52 -2.91 13.16 16.46
N VAL A 53 -1.64 13.53 16.67
CA VAL A 53 -1.08 14.83 16.29
C VAL A 53 -0.69 14.87 14.80
N ARG A 54 -0.11 13.78 14.29
CA ARG A 54 0.32 13.66 12.89
C ARG A 54 -0.10 12.30 12.34
N PRO A 55 -1.28 12.20 11.70
CA PRO A 55 -1.68 10.97 11.02
C PRO A 55 -0.65 10.65 9.93
N TRP A 56 -0.17 9.41 9.91
CA TRP A 56 1.03 8.99 9.18
C TRP A 56 0.82 8.76 7.66
N SER A 57 -0.42 8.87 7.14
CA SER A 57 -0.71 8.63 5.72
C SER A 57 -2.05 9.22 5.28
N ASP A 58 -2.01 10.04 4.21
CA ASP A 58 -3.18 10.52 3.48
C ASP A 58 -3.70 9.49 2.43
N GLU A 59 -2.90 8.48 2.07
CA GLU A 59 -3.31 7.43 1.11
C GLU A 59 -3.88 6.20 1.81
N HIS A 60 -5.03 5.74 1.34
CA HIS A 60 -5.92 4.78 2.00
C HIS A 60 -5.44 3.33 1.98
N THR A 61 -4.58 2.92 1.04
CA THR A 61 -4.22 1.50 0.81
C THR A 61 -2.94 1.05 1.53
N ALA A 62 -1.92 1.89 1.65
CA ALA A 62 -0.73 1.62 2.49
C ALA A 62 -0.99 1.80 4.01
N LYS A 63 -2.22 2.19 4.36
CA LYS A 63 -2.65 2.67 5.68
C LYS A 63 -2.80 1.56 6.72
N ILE A 64 -3.13 0.33 6.31
CA ILE A 64 -3.53 -0.73 7.26
C ILE A 64 -2.31 -1.49 7.81
N GLY A 65 -1.34 -1.84 6.93
CA GLY A 65 -0.19 -2.66 7.32
C GLY A 65 0.80 -1.93 8.22
N SER A 66 1.24 -0.73 7.83
CA SER A 66 2.25 0.04 8.58
C SER A 66 1.74 0.58 9.92
N MET A 67 0.44 0.89 10.01
CA MET A 67 -0.18 1.36 11.25
C MET A 67 -0.33 0.24 12.28
N GLY A 68 -0.67 -0.99 11.84
CA GLY A 68 -0.75 -2.16 12.70
C GLY A 68 0.59 -2.55 13.31
N VAL A 69 1.65 -2.62 12.50
CA VAL A 69 3.01 -2.96 12.97
C VAL A 69 3.51 -1.98 14.03
N ARG A 70 3.27 -0.67 13.83
CA ARG A 70 3.62 0.38 14.79
C ARG A 70 2.87 0.22 16.11
N TRP A 71 1.56 -0.03 16.06
CA TRP A 71 0.73 -0.24 17.24
C TRP A 71 1.17 -1.47 18.04
N THR A 72 1.43 -2.59 17.38
CA THR A 72 1.93 -3.79 18.04
C THR A 72 3.28 -3.53 18.69
N LEU A 73 4.20 -2.85 18.00
CA LEU A 73 5.52 -2.50 18.56
C LEU A 73 5.39 -1.60 19.80
N THR A 74 4.56 -0.55 19.73
CA THR A 74 4.33 0.36 20.85
C THR A 74 3.69 -0.34 22.05
N ILE A 75 2.71 -1.22 21.84
CA ILE A 75 2.06 -1.98 22.91
C ILE A 75 3.05 -2.95 23.57
N VAL A 76 3.81 -3.71 22.77
CA VAL A 76 4.82 -4.65 23.28
C VAL A 76 5.88 -3.92 24.08
N TYR A 77 6.39 -2.80 23.55
CA TYR A 77 7.34 -1.95 24.27
C TYR A 77 6.75 -1.42 25.58
N ALA A 78 5.53 -0.89 25.57
CA ALA A 78 4.89 -0.34 26.77
C ALA A 78 4.72 -1.41 27.86
N VAL A 79 4.26 -2.62 27.50
CA VAL A 79 4.13 -3.73 28.45
C VAL A 79 5.48 -4.15 29.03
N LEU A 80 6.51 -4.28 28.18
CA LEU A 80 7.86 -4.66 28.64
C LEU A 80 8.50 -3.57 29.52
N ALA A 81 8.37 -2.30 29.14
CA ALA A 81 8.93 -1.17 29.87
C ALA A 81 8.26 -1.00 31.24
N LEU A 82 6.93 -1.06 31.30
CA LEU A 82 6.17 -1.02 32.57
C LEU A 82 6.46 -2.26 33.44
N GLY A 83 6.54 -3.44 32.83
CA GLY A 83 6.93 -4.66 33.53
C GLY A 83 8.33 -4.56 34.13
N ALA A 84 9.28 -4.00 33.38
CA ALA A 84 10.64 -3.75 33.87
C ALA A 84 10.67 -2.77 35.04
N MET A 85 9.85 -1.71 35.03
CA MET A 85 9.75 -0.78 36.18
C MET A 85 9.30 -1.50 37.46
N VAL A 86 8.23 -2.30 37.36
CA VAL A 86 7.67 -3.01 38.53
C VAL A 86 8.67 -4.03 39.08
N LEU A 87 9.34 -4.80 38.22
CA LEU A 87 10.30 -5.82 38.63
C LEU A 87 11.60 -5.25 39.21
N MET A 88 12.02 -4.08 38.72
CA MET A 88 13.30 -3.46 39.10
C MET A 88 13.19 -2.43 40.21
N ARG A 89 11.98 -2.18 40.73
CA ARG A 89 11.69 -1.20 41.79
C ARG A 89 12.62 -1.29 43.01
N ASN A 90 13.02 -2.50 43.40
CA ASN A 90 13.87 -2.75 44.57
C ASN A 90 15.31 -3.15 44.20
N LYS A 91 15.72 -2.93 42.93
CA LYS A 91 17.05 -3.26 42.42
C LYS A 91 17.89 -1.99 42.25
N GLU A 92 19.17 -2.17 41.97
CA GLU A 92 20.08 -1.04 41.73
C GLU A 92 19.65 -0.22 40.51
N PHE A 93 19.65 1.10 40.69
CA PHE A 93 19.28 2.08 39.66
C PHE A 93 20.08 1.90 38.35
N SER A 94 21.37 1.56 38.44
CA SER A 94 22.24 1.31 37.29
C SER A 94 21.69 0.22 36.37
N LEU A 95 21.15 -0.86 36.94
CA LEU A 95 20.60 -1.98 36.19
C LEU A 95 19.29 -1.59 35.51
N GLN A 96 18.46 -0.78 36.19
CA GLN A 96 17.22 -0.26 35.64
C GLN A 96 17.48 0.67 34.44
N ILE A 97 18.50 1.54 34.50
CA ILE A 97 18.92 2.37 33.35
C ILE A 97 19.32 1.50 32.16
N ILE A 98 20.15 0.47 32.39
CA ILE A 98 20.64 -0.38 31.30
C ILE A 98 19.48 -1.09 30.60
N ILE A 99 18.55 -1.67 31.36
CA ILE A 99 17.41 -2.39 30.80
C ILE A 99 16.49 -1.44 30.02
N GLN A 100 16.14 -0.29 30.59
CA GLN A 100 15.27 0.68 29.90
C GLN A 100 15.96 1.25 28.66
N GLY A 101 17.28 1.50 28.72
CA GLY A 101 18.07 1.94 27.58
C GLY A 101 18.08 0.91 26.44
N VAL A 102 18.23 -0.38 26.76
CA VAL A 102 18.14 -1.47 25.77
C VAL A 102 16.74 -1.55 25.17
N LEU A 103 15.68 -1.44 25.98
CA LEU A 103 14.30 -1.46 25.48
C LEU A 103 14.02 -0.29 24.53
N VAL A 104 14.49 0.92 24.86
CA VAL A 104 14.38 2.10 23.98
C VAL A 104 15.15 1.88 22.68
N ALA A 105 16.36 1.32 22.72
CA ALA A 105 17.14 1.03 21.53
C ALA A 105 16.42 0.02 20.61
N VAL A 106 15.83 -1.03 21.17
CA VAL A 106 15.03 -2.02 20.42
C VAL A 106 13.80 -1.36 19.80
N LEU A 107 13.10 -0.49 20.53
CA LEU A 107 11.97 0.27 20.00
C LEU A 107 12.39 1.13 18.79
N LEU A 108 13.50 1.85 18.90
CA LEU A 108 14.01 2.69 17.80
C LEU A 108 14.35 1.86 16.56
N LEU A 109 15.01 0.71 16.73
CA LEU A 109 15.28 -0.22 15.64
C LEU A 109 14.00 -0.73 14.99
N GLY A 110 12.99 -1.10 15.78
CA GLY A 110 11.68 -1.51 15.29
C GLY A 110 10.95 -0.42 14.51
N LEU A 111 11.04 0.85 14.96
CA LEU A 111 10.48 1.99 14.24
C LEU A 111 11.17 2.24 12.91
N VAL A 112 12.51 2.13 12.85
CA VAL A 112 13.27 2.25 11.60
C VAL A 112 12.92 1.11 10.63
N ALA A 113 12.77 -0.12 11.13
CA ALA A 113 12.33 -1.25 10.32
C ALA A 113 10.92 -1.02 9.76
N ALA A 114 9.96 -0.58 10.58
CA ALA A 114 8.59 -0.28 10.16
C ALA A 114 8.53 0.83 9.10
N LEU A 115 9.38 1.86 9.22
CA LEU A 115 9.54 2.92 8.23
C LEU A 115 10.01 2.38 6.88
N ARG A 116 11.00 1.48 6.87
CA ARG A 116 11.49 0.85 5.62
C ARG A 116 10.46 -0.07 4.98
N THR A 117 9.69 -0.80 5.78
CA THR A 117 8.60 -1.65 5.27
C THR A 117 7.51 -0.82 4.59
N LYS A 118 7.23 0.41 5.07
CA LYS A 118 6.29 1.32 4.41
C LYS A 118 6.69 1.63 2.97
N GLU A 119 7.97 1.93 2.74
CA GLU A 119 8.49 2.23 1.39
C GLU A 119 8.38 1.01 0.46
N GLN A 120 8.58 -0.19 0.99
CA GLN A 120 8.45 -1.42 0.22
C GLN A 120 6.99 -1.76 -0.10
N ILE A 121 6.06 -1.54 0.84
CA ILE A 121 4.62 -1.78 0.62
C ILE A 121 4.06 -0.80 -0.43
N VAL A 122 4.47 0.47 -0.41
CA VAL A 122 4.05 1.45 -1.42
C VAL A 122 4.53 1.03 -2.81
N LYS A 123 5.80 0.63 -2.95
CA LYS A 123 6.35 0.15 -4.24
C LYS A 123 5.61 -1.08 -4.77
N VAL A 124 5.32 -2.06 -3.91
CA VAL A 124 4.57 -3.27 -4.32
C VAL A 124 3.14 -2.91 -4.74
N HIS A 125 2.49 -1.95 -4.07
CA HIS A 125 1.15 -1.52 -4.41
C HIS A 125 1.10 -0.70 -5.71
N GLU A 126 2.07 0.18 -5.94
CA GLU A 126 2.24 0.90 -7.21
C GLU A 126 2.50 -0.07 -8.37
N ASP A 127 3.39 -1.04 -8.16
CA ASP A 127 3.65 -2.11 -9.12
C ASP A 127 2.38 -2.94 -9.39
N GLU A 128 1.60 -3.31 -8.36
CA GLU A 128 0.35 -4.06 -8.53
C GLU A 128 -0.74 -3.25 -9.24
N GLN A 129 -0.89 -1.96 -8.93
CA GLN A 129 -1.85 -1.10 -9.63
C GLN A 129 -1.48 -0.90 -11.10
N GLN A 130 -0.19 -0.75 -11.41
CA GLN A 130 0.28 -0.68 -12.80
C GLN A 130 0.03 -2.00 -13.54
N LYS A 131 0.24 -3.15 -12.89
CA LYS A 131 -0.05 -4.49 -13.45
C LYS A 131 -1.54 -4.69 -13.77
N VAL A 132 -2.43 -4.20 -12.90
CA VAL A 132 -3.89 -4.32 -13.09
C VAL A 132 -4.39 -3.31 -14.12
N GLY A 133 -3.89 -2.07 -14.09
CA GLY A 133 -4.30 -0.99 -15.00
C GLY A 133 -4.03 -1.30 -16.48
N ASN A 134 -2.89 -1.92 -16.80
CA ASN A 134 -2.56 -2.30 -18.18
C ASN A 134 -3.50 -3.37 -18.75
N ARG A 135 -3.84 -4.40 -17.95
CA ARG A 135 -4.79 -5.44 -18.35
C ARG A 135 -6.17 -4.85 -18.65
N ASP A 136 -6.65 -3.99 -17.76
CA ASP A 136 -7.98 -3.41 -17.89
C ASP A 136 -8.03 -2.42 -19.07
N SER A 137 -6.93 -1.74 -19.37
CA SER A 137 -6.79 -0.88 -20.56
C SER A 137 -6.88 -1.67 -21.87
N VAL A 138 -6.23 -2.84 -21.96
CA VAL A 138 -6.36 -3.74 -23.14
C VAL A 138 -7.80 -4.18 -23.33
N LYS A 139 -8.46 -4.63 -22.26
CA LYS A 139 -9.88 -5.05 -22.31
C LYS A 139 -10.78 -3.91 -22.77
N GLN A 140 -10.59 -2.72 -22.21
CA GLN A 140 -11.38 -1.54 -22.54
C GLN A 140 -11.24 -1.14 -24.01
N ALA A 141 -10.01 -1.09 -24.54
CA ALA A 141 -9.75 -0.73 -25.94
C ALA A 141 -10.48 -1.66 -26.92
N TRP A 142 -10.46 -2.97 -26.65
CA TRP A 142 -11.10 -3.97 -27.51
C TRP A 142 -12.62 -4.03 -27.34
N SER A 143 -13.15 -3.81 -26.13
CA SER A 143 -14.60 -3.66 -25.93
C SER A 143 -15.15 -2.42 -26.65
N MET A 144 -14.42 -1.30 -26.63
CA MET A 144 -14.80 -0.09 -27.38
C MET A 144 -14.75 -0.31 -28.90
N LEU A 145 -13.78 -1.09 -29.39
CA LEU A 145 -13.74 -1.46 -30.81
C LEU A 145 -14.96 -2.28 -31.21
N LEU A 146 -15.32 -3.28 -30.40
CA LEU A 146 -16.49 -4.12 -30.64
C LEU A 146 -17.78 -3.30 -30.63
N GLU A 147 -17.96 -2.39 -29.66
CA GLU A 147 -19.11 -1.48 -29.60
C GLU A 147 -19.22 -0.62 -30.87
N LYS A 148 -18.10 -0.08 -31.36
CA LYS A 148 -18.08 0.67 -32.63
C LYS A 148 -18.44 -0.17 -33.84
N MET A 149 -18.00 -1.43 -33.89
CA MET A 149 -18.37 -2.39 -34.95
C MET A 149 -19.87 -2.73 -34.90
N GLU A 150 -20.47 -2.79 -33.72
CA GLU A 150 -21.93 -3.01 -33.57
C GLU A 150 -22.77 -1.84 -34.08
N MET A 151 -22.25 -0.62 -33.95
CA MET A 151 -22.91 0.60 -34.44
C MET A 151 -22.81 0.76 -35.97
N GLN A 152 -21.94 0.02 -36.65
CA GLN A 152 -21.80 0.06 -38.11
C GLN A 152 -22.49 -1.13 -38.79
N SER A 153 -23.40 -0.82 -39.72
CA SER A 153 -24.23 -1.83 -40.40
C SER A 153 -23.51 -2.61 -41.51
N ASP A 154 -22.39 -2.08 -42.04
CA ASP A 154 -21.70 -2.60 -43.24
C ASP A 154 -20.36 -3.30 -42.90
N PHE A 155 -20.19 -3.72 -41.64
CA PHE A 155 -18.97 -4.39 -41.18
C PHE A 155 -19.06 -5.92 -41.37
N PRO A 156 -18.00 -6.59 -41.87
CA PRO A 156 -18.11 -8.02 -42.17
C PRO A 156 -18.33 -8.87 -40.91
N PRO A 157 -19.27 -9.82 -40.96
CA PRO A 157 -19.63 -10.65 -39.81
C PRO A 157 -18.46 -11.50 -39.31
N GLU A 158 -17.59 -11.97 -40.20
CA GLU A 158 -16.41 -12.78 -39.85
C GLU A 158 -15.44 -12.01 -38.94
N LEU A 159 -15.18 -10.73 -39.25
CA LEU A 159 -14.22 -9.92 -38.50
C LEU A 159 -14.81 -9.49 -37.15
N LYS A 160 -16.13 -9.29 -37.09
CA LYS A 160 -16.87 -9.07 -35.85
C LYS A 160 -16.82 -10.31 -34.95
N GLU A 161 -17.06 -11.51 -35.48
CA GLU A 161 -17.00 -12.77 -34.72
C GLU A 161 -15.61 -13.00 -34.13
N ARG A 162 -14.55 -12.76 -34.92
CA ARG A 162 -13.16 -12.82 -34.44
C ARG A 162 -12.89 -11.82 -33.33
N THR A 163 -13.41 -10.59 -33.45
CA THR A 163 -13.27 -9.56 -32.40
C THR A 163 -13.96 -9.98 -31.11
N VAL A 164 -15.16 -10.56 -31.18
CA VAL A 164 -15.90 -11.09 -30.02
C VAL A 164 -15.07 -12.17 -29.32
N SER A 165 -14.59 -13.16 -30.07
CA SER A 165 -13.75 -14.23 -29.52
C SER A 165 -12.48 -13.69 -28.84
N LEU A 166 -11.86 -12.67 -29.43
CA LEU A 166 -10.65 -12.06 -28.90
C LEU A 166 -10.91 -11.29 -27.59
N VAL A 167 -12.02 -10.56 -27.50
CA VAL A 167 -12.48 -9.89 -26.27
C VAL A 167 -12.77 -10.91 -25.16
N GLU A 168 -13.43 -12.03 -25.49
CA GLU A 168 -13.69 -13.11 -24.53
C GLU A 168 -12.39 -13.73 -24.03
N ASP A 169 -11.45 -14.01 -24.93
CA ASP A 169 -10.14 -14.57 -24.56
C ASP A 169 -9.32 -13.61 -23.67
N MET A 170 -9.41 -12.29 -23.91
CA MET A 170 -8.77 -11.28 -23.07
C MET A 170 -9.27 -11.28 -21.63
N ARG A 171 -10.49 -11.78 -21.37
CA ARG A 171 -11.03 -11.90 -20.00
C ARG A 171 -10.10 -12.71 -19.09
N TYR A 172 -9.41 -13.69 -19.67
CA TYR A 172 -8.52 -14.64 -19.00
C TYR A 172 -7.06 -14.18 -18.89
N LEU A 173 -6.75 -12.92 -19.23
CA LEU A 173 -5.40 -12.38 -19.06
C LEU A 173 -5.01 -12.24 -17.58
N SER A 174 -3.90 -12.87 -17.21
CA SER A 174 -3.27 -12.71 -15.90
C SER A 174 -2.53 -11.38 -15.78
N PRO A 175 -2.55 -10.72 -14.60
CA PRO A 175 -1.71 -9.55 -14.33
C PRO A 175 -0.23 -9.87 -14.56
N THR A 176 0.53 -8.95 -15.17
CA THR A 176 1.97 -9.13 -15.42
C THR A 176 2.73 -7.83 -15.24
N ASN A 177 4.00 -7.92 -14.83
CA ASN A 177 4.97 -6.82 -14.79
C ASN A 177 6.20 -7.07 -15.67
N GLY A 178 6.18 -8.10 -16.53
CA GLY A 178 7.26 -8.29 -17.49
C GLY A 178 7.24 -7.16 -18.51
N ALA A 179 8.37 -6.49 -18.73
CA ALA A 179 8.48 -5.42 -19.73
C ALA A 179 8.00 -5.89 -21.13
N GLU A 180 8.33 -7.12 -21.50
CA GLU A 180 7.89 -7.74 -22.75
C GLU A 180 6.37 -7.95 -22.83
N ALA A 181 5.74 -8.25 -21.70
CA ALA A 181 4.32 -8.49 -21.62
C ALA A 181 3.53 -7.17 -21.58
N MET A 182 4.09 -6.12 -20.96
CA MET A 182 3.56 -4.75 -21.06
C MET A 182 3.65 -4.19 -22.48
N GLU A 183 4.76 -4.46 -23.18
CA GLU A 183 4.91 -4.08 -24.58
C GLU A 183 3.89 -4.81 -25.46
N THR A 184 3.65 -6.10 -25.19
CA THR A 184 2.60 -6.88 -25.88
C THR A 184 1.20 -6.29 -25.64
N ASP A 185 0.90 -5.90 -24.40
CA ASP A 185 -0.36 -5.25 -24.02
C ASP A 185 -0.51 -3.89 -24.74
N ARG A 186 0.57 -3.09 -24.85
CA ARG A 186 0.60 -1.84 -25.63
C ARG A 186 0.31 -2.08 -27.12
N MET A 187 0.98 -3.07 -27.72
CA MET A 187 0.76 -3.42 -29.13
C MET A 187 -0.68 -3.91 -29.39
N LEU A 188 -1.30 -4.59 -28.42
CA LEU A 188 -2.72 -5.00 -28.50
C LEU A 188 -3.66 -3.79 -28.49
N ILE A 189 -3.38 -2.77 -27.67
CA ILE A 189 -4.16 -1.52 -27.64
C ILE A 189 -4.01 -0.78 -28.97
N GLU A 190 -2.78 -0.63 -29.47
CA GLU A 190 -2.51 0.04 -30.74
C GLU A 190 -3.23 -0.63 -31.92
N CYS A 191 -3.27 -1.96 -31.95
CA CYS A 191 -4.05 -2.70 -32.95
C CYS A 191 -5.54 -2.34 -32.88
N ALA A 192 -6.12 -2.26 -31.68
CA ALA A 192 -7.54 -1.90 -31.52
C ALA A 192 -7.83 -0.47 -31.97
N GLU A 193 -6.96 0.48 -31.64
CA GLU A 193 -7.08 1.88 -32.07
C GLU A 193 -6.91 2.04 -33.58
N GLU A 194 -5.98 1.30 -34.18
CA GLU A 194 -5.75 1.30 -35.63
C GLU A 194 -6.93 0.67 -36.37
N MET A 195 -7.44 -0.47 -35.90
CA MET A 195 -8.68 -1.05 -36.44
C MET A 195 -9.87 -0.10 -36.27
N SER A 196 -9.99 0.59 -35.13
CA SER A 196 -11.06 1.57 -34.91
C SER A 196 -11.00 2.73 -35.90
N ARG A 197 -9.80 3.15 -36.35
CA ARG A 197 -9.64 4.20 -37.36
C ARG A 197 -10.04 3.70 -38.76
N MET A 198 -9.78 2.43 -39.05
CA MET A 198 -10.11 1.80 -40.33
C MET A 198 -11.61 1.51 -40.50
N LEU A 199 -12.41 1.54 -39.42
CA LEU A 199 -13.87 1.35 -39.45
C LEU A 199 -14.59 2.33 -40.39
N GLY A 200 -14.12 3.58 -40.49
CA GLY A 200 -14.77 4.60 -41.34
C GLY A 200 -14.76 4.26 -42.84
N ASP A 201 -13.68 3.64 -43.31
CA ASP A 201 -13.45 3.29 -44.72
C ASP A 201 -13.05 1.82 -44.86
N TYR A 202 -13.81 0.92 -44.21
CA TYR A 202 -13.43 -0.49 -44.12
C TYR A 202 -13.19 -1.14 -45.50
N ARG A 203 -14.00 -0.79 -46.52
CA ARG A 203 -13.86 -1.36 -47.88
C ARG A 203 -12.49 -1.09 -48.51
N LEU A 204 -11.86 0.04 -48.17
CA LEU A 204 -10.52 0.39 -48.64
C LEU A 204 -9.42 -0.25 -47.79
N ASN A 205 -9.74 -0.61 -46.54
CA ASN A 205 -8.80 -1.08 -45.54
C ASN A 205 -8.99 -2.57 -45.15
N ALA A 206 -9.81 -3.32 -45.89
CA ALA A 206 -10.25 -4.65 -45.50
C ALA A 206 -9.07 -5.63 -45.33
N GLU A 207 -8.07 -5.55 -46.22
CA GLU A 207 -6.86 -6.35 -46.12
C GLU A 207 -6.03 -5.99 -44.87
N SER A 208 -5.83 -4.69 -44.63
CA SER A 208 -5.09 -4.19 -43.46
C SER A 208 -5.79 -4.56 -42.14
N ALA A 209 -7.12 -4.47 -42.09
CA ALA A 209 -7.92 -4.88 -40.93
C ALA A 209 -7.78 -6.39 -40.66
N GLY A 210 -7.79 -7.23 -41.70
CA GLY A 210 -7.55 -8.68 -41.56
C GLY A 210 -6.14 -9.01 -41.07
N GLN A 211 -5.13 -8.25 -41.51
CA GLN A 211 -3.76 -8.38 -41.02
C GLN A 211 -3.62 -7.96 -39.56
N LEU A 212 -4.23 -6.83 -39.16
CA LEU A 212 -4.26 -6.38 -37.77
C LEU A 212 -4.98 -7.36 -36.84
N MET A 213 -6.08 -7.95 -37.29
CA MET A 213 -6.79 -8.99 -36.54
C MET A 213 -5.89 -10.20 -36.30
N SER A 214 -5.26 -10.71 -37.37
CA SER A 214 -4.35 -11.86 -37.29
C SER A 214 -3.10 -11.58 -36.45
N LYS A 215 -2.59 -10.34 -36.46
CA LYS A 215 -1.51 -9.88 -35.58
C LYS A 215 -1.96 -9.89 -34.12
N SER A 216 -3.17 -9.40 -33.85
CA SER A 216 -3.73 -9.31 -32.50
C SER A 216 -3.96 -10.68 -31.87
N GLU A 217 -4.46 -11.65 -32.64
CA GLU A 217 -4.60 -13.05 -32.20
C GLU A 217 -3.25 -13.65 -31.80
N ARG A 218 -2.20 -13.43 -32.61
CA ARG A 218 -0.84 -13.89 -32.29
C ARG A 218 -0.26 -13.23 -31.04
N LEU A 219 -0.47 -11.92 -30.88
CA LEU A 219 -0.03 -11.18 -29.68
C LEU A 219 -0.74 -11.73 -28.43
N LEU A 220 -2.05 -11.97 -28.50
CA LEU A 220 -2.82 -12.54 -27.40
C LEU A 220 -2.39 -13.97 -27.07
N GLN A 221 -2.14 -14.80 -28.07
CA GLN A 221 -1.66 -16.17 -27.87
C GLN A 221 -0.25 -16.18 -27.23
N ARG A 222 0.65 -15.31 -27.70
CA ARG A 222 1.97 -15.11 -27.09
C ARG A 222 1.83 -14.65 -25.64
N ARG A 223 0.94 -13.70 -25.38
CA ARG A 223 0.66 -13.18 -24.03
C ARG A 223 0.18 -14.27 -23.07
N ARG A 224 -0.69 -15.18 -23.52
CA ARG A 224 -1.19 -16.32 -22.74
C ARG A 224 -0.12 -17.38 -22.51
N THR A 225 0.61 -17.79 -23.55
CA THR A 225 1.56 -18.92 -23.47
C THR A 225 2.85 -18.58 -22.71
N GLN A 226 3.35 -17.36 -22.84
CA GLN A 226 4.64 -16.97 -22.25
C GLN A 226 4.50 -16.40 -20.83
N PHE A 227 3.34 -15.85 -20.47
CA PHE A 227 3.22 -15.03 -19.25
C PHE A 227 2.00 -15.40 -18.36
N SER A 228 1.26 -16.46 -18.70
CA SER A 228 0.25 -17.04 -17.81
C SER A 228 0.86 -18.24 -17.08
N LYS A 229 1.62 -17.98 -16.02
CA LYS A 229 2.00 -18.97 -15.00
C LYS A 229 1.46 -18.53 -13.65
#